data_AF-A0A0G1WEA6-F1
#
_entry.id   AF-A0A0G1WEA6-F1
#
_cell.length_a   1.000
_cell.length_b   1.000
_cell.length_c   1.000
_cell.angle_alpha   90.00
_cell.angle_beta   90.00
_cell.angle_gamma   90.00
#
_symmetry.space_group_name_H-M   'P 1'
#
loop_
_entity.id
_entity.type
_entity.pdbx_description
1 polymer ?
#
loop_
_entity_poly.entity_id
_entity_poly.type
_entity_poly.pdbx_seq_one_letter_code
_entity_poly.pdbx_strand_id
1 'polypeptide(L)'
;GTLVNLGLGTSTPVWALTVSSSTGPQIALTDASLTSNIWTFRNAGGLLYLATSSPSTFATSTYSALSIDANGFLGVGSTSPSALFSVAGSSYLGNGDSSLLTIHSGTINYPISATSTIANNKPYAWTIATSTTASPIFRIDTTSTGKAATTSIVGGFALDGGAFNYDSVAGEVSIDALNSGPMAFDDNAGIVSWINMPVSTTTADIVMRYSALMDDAALLTVYGESDGSGGTKNNRIGIATTTPLYVLSVFSTSTPQLALSNGAGIAQWTQRNAGGNLYLATTTVAGTATSSPSALTIIGSSGNVGIASTTPWQALSVVGGVAFDGLTAAASGNVSVCINSTSKLLYLGGSATTCEPSSQRYKNTIVDSSAGLDELMALRPVTFYFNDDIGGGEHIGFIAEEVYEIDPRLVQLNQEGLPDALRLGEFLPLIVRSIQELNSNLFARITAWFANAANGIGDFFASRVRTKELCVSDESGAETCITKAQLDALLGNAISSGGGSPPPPPVPSEVEGEPTPEPEPEPIPEPVPELEPEPVPAPPVPSEVEGEPTPELEPAPEPVPAPEPEPEPTPEPEPEPTPDSTSSPQAEPAPAPEPVPEPLVVSEPAPEPTPTP
;
A
#
# COMPACT_ATOMS: atom_id res chain seq x y z
N GLY A 1 29.99 -102.65 -66.99
CA GLY A 1 28.72 -103.12 -67.57
C GLY A 1 28.13 -102.00 -68.38
N THR A 2 27.44 -102.30 -69.47
CA THR A 2 26.70 -101.32 -70.28
C THR A 2 25.58 -100.73 -69.44
N LEU A 3 25.50 -99.40 -69.34
CA LEU A 3 24.36 -98.74 -68.69
C LEU A 3 23.11 -98.95 -69.56
N VAL A 4 22.10 -99.60 -68.99
CA VAL A 4 20.79 -99.76 -69.64
C VAL A 4 19.94 -98.56 -69.26
N ASN A 5 19.85 -97.60 -70.19
CA ASN A 5 19.03 -96.40 -70.02
C ASN A 5 17.63 -96.62 -70.59
N LEU A 6 16.58 -96.34 -69.81
CA LEU A 6 15.20 -96.36 -70.26
C LEU A 6 14.80 -94.98 -70.82
N GLY A 7 14.54 -94.91 -72.12
CA GLY A 7 14.00 -93.73 -72.79
C GLY A 7 12.48 -93.86 -73.00
N LEU A 8 11.72 -92.88 -72.51
CA LEU A 8 10.28 -92.75 -72.78
C LEU A 8 10.05 -91.43 -73.52
N GLY A 9 9.54 -91.49 -74.76
CA GLY A 9 9.41 -90.30 -75.62
C GLY A 9 10.74 -89.74 -76.16
N THR A 10 11.86 -90.47 -76.01
CA THR A 10 13.17 -90.13 -76.60
C THR A 10 13.90 -91.37 -77.10
N SER A 11 14.60 -91.24 -78.22
CA SER A 11 15.49 -92.28 -78.76
C SER A 11 16.95 -92.13 -78.30
N THR A 12 17.28 -91.08 -77.54
CA THR A 12 18.63 -90.77 -77.07
C THR A 12 18.66 -90.49 -75.55
N PRO A 13 18.32 -91.48 -74.69
CA PRO A 13 18.32 -91.29 -73.24
C PRO A 13 19.74 -91.20 -72.68
N VAL A 14 20.08 -90.05 -72.08
CA VAL A 14 21.41 -89.80 -71.48
C VAL A 14 21.49 -90.34 -70.04
N TRP A 15 20.38 -90.31 -69.31
CA TRP A 15 20.28 -90.80 -67.93
C TRP A 15 19.54 -92.15 -67.86
N ALA A 16 19.72 -92.87 -66.74
CA ALA A 16 19.15 -94.20 -66.50
C ALA A 16 17.62 -94.27 -66.73
N LEU A 17 16.91 -93.17 -66.45
CA LEU A 17 15.57 -92.91 -66.95
C LEU A 17 15.55 -91.52 -67.59
N THR A 18 15.14 -91.42 -68.86
CA THR A 18 14.91 -90.14 -69.53
C THR A 18 13.48 -90.12 -70.09
N VAL A 19 12.64 -89.24 -69.58
CA VAL A 19 11.27 -89.02 -70.10
C VAL A 19 11.22 -87.68 -70.81
N SER A 20 10.73 -87.66 -72.05
CA SER A 20 10.69 -86.45 -72.88
C SER A 20 9.32 -86.25 -73.52
N SER A 21 8.82 -85.02 -73.47
CA SER A 21 7.61 -84.57 -74.14
C SER A 21 7.70 -83.06 -74.34
N SER A 22 7.32 -82.57 -75.53
CA SER A 22 7.22 -81.13 -75.82
C SER A 22 5.79 -80.59 -75.60
N THR A 23 4.78 -81.43 -75.83
CA THR A 23 3.37 -81.06 -75.87
C THR A 23 2.59 -81.39 -74.59
N GLY A 24 3.12 -82.25 -73.71
CA GLY A 24 2.46 -82.66 -72.48
C GLY A 24 3.40 -82.77 -71.28
N PRO A 25 2.88 -83.11 -70.09
CA PRO A 25 3.68 -83.42 -68.92
C PRO A 25 4.45 -84.74 -69.10
N GLN A 26 5.62 -84.86 -68.47
CA GLN A 26 6.46 -86.06 -68.52
C GLN A 26 6.00 -87.15 -67.54
N ILE A 27 5.52 -86.76 -66.35
CA ILE A 27 5.01 -87.70 -65.34
C ILE A 27 3.64 -87.21 -64.87
N ALA A 28 2.68 -88.14 -64.79
CA ALA A 28 1.35 -87.90 -64.27
C ALA A 28 1.06 -88.86 -63.11
N LEU A 29 0.45 -88.34 -62.05
CA LEU A 29 0.00 -89.06 -60.87
C LEU A 29 -1.52 -88.92 -60.78
N THR A 30 -2.20 -90.05 -60.68
CA THR A 30 -3.67 -90.14 -60.62
C THR A 30 -4.08 -91.14 -59.54
N ASP A 31 -5.19 -90.83 -58.88
CA ASP A 31 -5.94 -91.69 -57.94
C ASP A 31 -6.95 -92.62 -58.65
N ALA A 32 -6.90 -92.67 -59.99
CA ALA A 32 -7.88 -93.31 -60.88
C ALA A 32 -9.30 -92.71 -60.82
N SER A 33 -9.48 -91.53 -60.21
CA SER A 33 -10.73 -90.80 -60.26
C SER A 33 -10.96 -90.18 -61.64
N LEU A 34 -12.23 -90.17 -62.08
CA LEU A 34 -12.66 -89.50 -63.31
C LEU A 34 -12.97 -88.01 -63.09
N THR A 35 -12.91 -87.52 -61.84
CA THR A 35 -13.27 -86.14 -61.46
C THR A 35 -12.19 -85.41 -60.67
N SER A 36 -11.21 -86.11 -60.09
CA SER A 36 -10.04 -85.49 -59.45
C SER A 36 -9.08 -84.94 -60.50
N ASN A 37 -8.48 -83.77 -60.25
CA ASN A 37 -7.41 -83.28 -61.11
C ASN A 37 -6.16 -84.18 -61.00
N ILE A 38 -5.53 -84.45 -62.14
CA ILE A 38 -4.31 -85.25 -62.25
C ILE A 38 -3.12 -84.38 -61.83
N TRP A 39 -2.25 -84.85 -60.93
CA TRP A 39 -1.01 -84.14 -60.61
C TRP A 39 0.07 -84.44 -61.64
N THR A 40 0.80 -83.42 -62.08
CA THR A 40 1.74 -83.54 -63.20
C THR A 40 3.08 -82.89 -62.90
N PHE A 41 4.16 -83.60 -63.22
CA PHE A 41 5.51 -83.04 -63.27
C PHE A 41 5.86 -82.76 -64.72
N ARG A 42 6.25 -81.52 -65.02
CA ARG A 42 6.59 -81.09 -66.37
C ARG A 42 7.87 -80.28 -66.40
N ASN A 43 8.83 -80.67 -67.23
CA ASN A 43 9.90 -79.77 -67.66
C ASN A 43 9.50 -79.16 -69.01
N ALA A 44 9.35 -77.84 -69.07
CA ALA A 44 9.01 -77.12 -70.30
C ALA A 44 9.79 -75.80 -70.39
N GLY A 45 10.47 -75.57 -71.52
CA GLY A 45 11.31 -74.38 -71.69
C GLY A 45 12.52 -74.29 -70.75
N GLY A 46 12.87 -75.37 -70.05
CA GLY A 46 13.90 -75.37 -69.00
C GLY A 46 13.36 -75.03 -67.60
N LEU A 47 12.06 -74.81 -67.44
CA LEU A 47 11.41 -74.65 -66.14
C LEU A 47 10.76 -75.98 -65.71
N LEU A 48 10.96 -76.34 -64.44
CA LEU A 48 10.26 -77.44 -63.79
C LEU A 48 8.94 -76.94 -63.20
N TYR A 49 7.85 -77.64 -63.49
CA TYR A 49 6.52 -77.37 -62.96
C TYR A 49 5.95 -78.60 -62.26
N LEU A 50 5.29 -78.36 -61.14
CA LEU A 50 4.33 -79.26 -60.51
C LEU A 50 2.96 -78.58 -60.54
N ALA A 51 2.06 -79.14 -61.35
CA ALA A 51 0.77 -78.52 -61.70
C ALA A 51 -0.35 -79.56 -61.79
N THR A 52 -1.59 -79.11 -61.73
CA THR A 52 -2.77 -79.96 -61.89
C THR A 52 -3.26 -79.94 -63.35
N SER A 53 -3.71 -81.09 -63.85
CA SER A 53 -4.37 -81.22 -65.16
C SER A 53 -5.82 -81.65 -65.01
N SER A 54 -6.69 -81.15 -65.87
CA SER A 54 -8.09 -81.58 -65.97
C SER A 54 -8.19 -83.09 -66.25
N PRO A 55 -9.06 -83.86 -65.57
CA PRO A 55 -9.22 -85.30 -65.82
C PRO A 55 -9.85 -85.64 -67.18
N SER A 56 -10.56 -84.70 -67.81
CA SER A 56 -11.28 -84.93 -69.07
C SER A 56 -10.60 -84.30 -70.30
N THR A 57 -9.80 -83.24 -70.11
CA THR A 57 -9.11 -82.54 -71.22
C THR A 57 -7.58 -82.60 -71.13
N PHE A 58 -7.03 -83.11 -70.02
CA PHE A 58 -5.58 -83.19 -69.73
C PHE A 58 -4.82 -81.85 -69.71
N ALA A 59 -5.50 -80.73 -69.97
CA ALA A 59 -4.92 -79.39 -69.93
C ALA A 59 -4.44 -79.03 -68.53
N THR A 60 -3.19 -78.59 -68.43
CA THR A 60 -2.55 -78.12 -67.19
C THR A 60 -3.11 -76.78 -66.74
N SER A 61 -3.15 -76.54 -65.43
CA SER A 61 -3.56 -75.28 -64.82
C SER A 61 -2.72 -74.08 -65.30
N THR A 62 -3.35 -72.92 -65.46
CA THR A 62 -2.70 -71.65 -65.88
C THR A 62 -1.58 -71.24 -64.92
N TYR A 63 -1.80 -71.48 -63.63
CA TYR A 63 -0.80 -71.32 -62.57
C TYR A 63 -0.38 -72.69 -62.08
N SER A 64 0.94 -72.95 -62.05
CA SER A 64 1.49 -74.13 -61.39
C SER A 64 1.39 -73.99 -59.88
N ALA A 65 1.09 -75.08 -59.18
CA ALA A 65 1.15 -75.11 -57.72
C ALA A 65 2.59 -74.82 -57.23
N LEU A 66 3.58 -75.35 -57.96
CA LEU A 66 5.00 -75.07 -57.76
C LEU A 66 5.72 -74.96 -59.11
N SER A 67 6.63 -73.98 -59.26
CA SER A 67 7.57 -73.88 -60.38
C SER A 67 9.00 -73.68 -59.89
N ILE A 68 9.99 -74.18 -60.61
CA ILE A 68 11.40 -73.81 -60.46
C ILE A 68 11.91 -73.37 -61.83
N ASP A 69 12.44 -72.15 -61.92
CA ASP A 69 13.02 -71.62 -63.16
C ASP A 69 14.47 -72.08 -63.37
N ALA A 70 15.05 -71.72 -64.52
CA ALA A 70 16.43 -72.07 -64.85
C ALA A 70 17.49 -71.42 -63.93
N ASN A 71 17.11 -70.40 -63.14
CA ASN A 71 17.96 -69.72 -62.17
C ASN A 71 17.80 -70.29 -60.74
N GLY A 72 16.91 -71.25 -60.54
CA GLY A 72 16.60 -71.87 -59.24
C GLY A 72 15.57 -71.10 -58.40
N PHE A 73 14.83 -70.15 -58.99
CA PHE A 73 13.79 -69.40 -58.28
C PHE A 73 12.54 -70.25 -58.10
N LEU A 74 12.10 -70.40 -56.85
CA LEU A 74 10.94 -71.20 -56.46
C LEU A 74 9.66 -70.35 -56.47
N GLY A 75 8.75 -70.65 -57.41
CA GLY A 75 7.40 -70.12 -57.46
C GLY A 75 6.40 -71.05 -56.76
N VAL A 76 5.50 -70.49 -55.94
CA VAL A 76 4.32 -71.19 -55.40
C VAL A 76 3.07 -70.45 -55.88
N GLY A 77 2.20 -71.12 -56.63
CA GLY A 77 1.08 -70.49 -57.33
C GLY A 77 1.50 -69.57 -58.49
N SER A 78 2.79 -69.47 -58.82
CA SER A 78 3.33 -68.65 -59.90
C SER A 78 4.03 -69.53 -60.94
N THR A 79 4.03 -69.09 -62.19
CA THR A 79 4.82 -69.66 -63.31
C THR A 79 6.02 -68.79 -63.71
N SER A 80 6.14 -67.61 -63.08
CA SER A 80 7.17 -66.60 -63.37
C SER A 80 7.68 -65.99 -62.04
N PRO A 81 8.42 -66.76 -61.23
CA PRO A 81 8.95 -66.27 -59.96
C PRO A 81 9.99 -65.16 -60.21
N SER A 82 9.85 -64.04 -59.52
CA SER A 82 10.73 -62.85 -59.67
C SER A 82 11.82 -62.73 -58.60
N ALA A 83 11.86 -63.68 -57.67
CA ALA A 83 12.85 -63.78 -56.60
C ALA A 83 13.05 -65.26 -56.22
N LEU A 84 14.11 -65.57 -55.45
CA LEU A 84 14.46 -66.92 -54.98
C LEU A 84 13.27 -67.70 -54.40
N PHE A 85 12.35 -67.01 -53.72
CA PHE A 85 11.05 -67.53 -53.33
C PHE A 85 9.96 -66.51 -53.68
N SER A 86 8.95 -66.93 -54.43
CA SER A 86 7.87 -66.07 -54.94
C SER A 86 6.52 -66.77 -54.77
N VAL A 87 5.63 -66.18 -53.97
CA VAL A 87 4.29 -66.72 -53.69
C VAL A 87 3.25 -65.84 -54.38
N ALA A 88 2.41 -66.44 -55.23
CA ALA A 88 1.25 -65.76 -55.79
C ALA A 88 0.08 -65.80 -54.80
N GLY A 89 0.03 -64.83 -53.89
CA GLY A 89 -1.02 -64.70 -52.87
C GLY A 89 -0.46 -64.53 -51.46
N SER A 90 -1.29 -64.81 -50.46
CA SER A 90 -0.92 -64.76 -49.05
C SER A 90 0.15 -65.79 -48.70
N SER A 91 1.08 -65.42 -47.82
CA SER A 91 1.94 -66.39 -47.12
C SER A 91 1.65 -66.41 -45.63
N TYR A 92 1.45 -67.63 -45.10
CA TYR A 92 1.43 -67.90 -43.67
C TYR A 92 2.80 -68.43 -43.27
N LEU A 93 3.52 -67.66 -42.45
CA LEU A 93 4.86 -68.01 -41.98
C LEU A 93 4.73 -68.48 -40.53
N GLY A 94 4.34 -69.76 -40.37
CA GLY A 94 4.02 -70.37 -39.09
C GLY A 94 3.35 -71.73 -39.23
N ASN A 95 2.86 -72.28 -38.11
CA ASN A 95 2.36 -73.66 -38.03
C ASN A 95 0.82 -73.74 -38.11
N GLY A 96 0.22 -73.16 -39.15
CA GLY A 96 -1.25 -73.14 -39.35
C GLY A 96 -1.94 -71.97 -38.64
N ASP A 97 -3.16 -72.17 -38.13
CA ASP A 97 -4.06 -71.13 -37.57
C ASP A 97 -3.52 -70.37 -36.33
N SER A 98 -2.30 -70.71 -35.89
CA SER A 98 -1.51 -69.99 -34.86
C SER A 98 -0.20 -69.43 -35.46
N SER A 99 -0.26 -68.84 -36.67
CA SER A 99 0.92 -68.37 -37.39
C SER A 99 1.54 -67.13 -36.75
N LEU A 100 2.87 -67.09 -36.59
CA LEU A 100 3.57 -65.93 -36.02
C LEU A 100 3.48 -64.68 -36.91
N LEU A 101 3.47 -64.86 -38.23
CA LEU A 101 3.49 -63.76 -39.20
C LEU A 101 2.64 -64.10 -40.42
N THR A 102 1.71 -63.20 -40.78
CA THR A 102 0.97 -63.26 -42.05
C THR A 102 1.35 -62.04 -42.89
N ILE A 103 1.72 -62.27 -44.14
CA ILE A 103 1.92 -61.20 -45.14
C ILE A 103 0.81 -61.34 -46.18
N HIS A 104 -0.07 -60.34 -46.25
CA HIS A 104 -1.20 -60.32 -47.16
C HIS A 104 -1.43 -58.92 -47.72
N SER A 105 -1.29 -58.74 -49.04
CA SER A 105 -1.70 -57.52 -49.76
C SER A 105 -1.12 -56.20 -49.17
N GLY A 106 0.12 -56.25 -48.66
CA GLY A 106 0.79 -55.12 -48.00
C GLY A 106 0.57 -55.02 -46.48
N THR A 107 -0.37 -55.77 -45.91
CA THR A 107 -0.55 -55.91 -44.46
C THR A 107 0.46 -56.92 -43.89
N ILE A 108 1.12 -56.51 -42.81
CA ILE A 108 1.94 -57.37 -41.94
C ILE A 108 1.14 -57.58 -40.65
N ASN A 109 0.71 -58.81 -40.37
CA ASN A 109 -0.14 -59.13 -39.22
C ASN A 109 0.54 -60.14 -38.28
N TYR A 110 0.43 -59.89 -36.98
CA TYR A 110 0.87 -60.74 -35.87
C TYR A 110 -0.37 -61.23 -35.09
N PRO A 111 -1.04 -62.31 -35.52
CA PRO A 111 -2.32 -62.74 -34.95
C PRO A 111 -2.19 -63.43 -33.58
N ILE A 112 -0.96 -63.68 -33.12
CA ILE A 112 -0.63 -64.09 -31.75
C ILE A 112 0.44 -63.15 -31.20
N SER A 113 0.52 -63.00 -29.87
CA SER A 113 1.51 -62.14 -29.21
C SER A 113 2.94 -62.50 -29.63
N ALA A 114 3.57 -61.61 -30.38
CA ALA A 114 4.92 -61.76 -30.91
C ALA A 114 5.70 -60.45 -30.77
N THR A 115 7.01 -60.54 -30.55
CA THR A 115 7.90 -59.38 -30.46
C THR A 115 8.74 -59.23 -31.72
N SER A 116 8.69 -58.05 -32.35
CA SER A 116 9.63 -57.68 -33.41
C SER A 116 10.93 -57.16 -32.80
N THR A 117 11.97 -57.99 -32.78
CA THR A 117 13.29 -57.58 -32.28
C THR A 117 14.00 -56.68 -33.29
N ILE A 118 14.19 -55.40 -32.94
CA ILE A 118 14.91 -54.42 -33.75
C ILE A 118 16.43 -54.58 -33.52
N ALA A 119 17.22 -54.45 -34.59
CA ALA A 119 18.67 -54.61 -34.51
C ALA A 119 19.33 -53.51 -33.65
N ASN A 120 20.19 -53.91 -32.70
CA ASN A 120 20.95 -52.96 -31.89
C ASN A 120 22.14 -52.37 -32.67
N ASN A 121 22.54 -51.14 -32.34
CA ASN A 121 23.64 -50.39 -32.96
C ASN A 121 23.52 -50.28 -34.49
N LYS A 122 22.34 -49.88 -34.97
CA LYS A 122 22.06 -49.61 -36.38
C LYS A 122 21.35 -48.28 -36.57
N PRO A 123 21.82 -47.40 -37.48
CA PRO A 123 21.02 -46.28 -37.91
C PRO A 123 19.85 -46.82 -38.74
N TYR A 124 18.67 -46.22 -38.61
CA TYR A 124 17.45 -46.70 -39.28
C TYR A 124 17.14 -48.19 -39.00
N ALA A 125 17.38 -48.64 -37.76
CA ALA A 125 17.22 -50.03 -37.36
C ALA A 125 15.81 -50.60 -37.64
N TRP A 126 14.80 -49.73 -37.60
CA TRP A 126 13.49 -49.97 -38.21
C TRP A 126 12.90 -48.66 -38.74
N THR A 127 12.23 -48.70 -39.90
CA THR A 127 11.67 -47.52 -40.55
C THR A 127 10.35 -47.83 -41.27
N ILE A 128 9.47 -46.82 -41.33
CA ILE A 128 8.38 -46.72 -42.29
C ILE A 128 8.66 -45.51 -43.17
N ALA A 129 8.83 -45.73 -44.47
CA ALA A 129 9.17 -44.69 -45.44
C ALA A 129 8.44 -44.94 -46.77
N THR A 130 8.18 -43.87 -47.52
CA THR A 130 7.62 -43.93 -48.88
C THR A 130 8.67 -44.19 -49.96
N SER A 131 9.96 -44.13 -49.60
CA SER A 131 11.11 -44.37 -50.48
C SER A 131 12.30 -44.85 -49.66
N THR A 132 13.24 -45.57 -50.30
CA THR A 132 14.53 -45.97 -49.73
C THR A 132 15.56 -44.83 -49.70
N THR A 133 15.27 -43.68 -50.33
CA THR A 133 16.16 -42.50 -50.40
C THR A 133 15.64 -41.27 -49.67
N ALA A 134 14.38 -41.27 -49.21
CA ALA A 134 13.77 -40.16 -48.49
C ALA A 134 13.90 -40.33 -46.97
N SER A 135 13.74 -39.24 -46.22
CA SER A 135 13.56 -39.31 -44.77
C SER A 135 12.33 -40.19 -44.42
N PRO A 136 12.46 -41.16 -43.51
CA PRO A 136 11.31 -41.95 -43.07
C PRO A 136 10.23 -41.10 -42.39
N ILE A 137 8.97 -41.51 -42.55
CA ILE A 137 7.82 -40.94 -41.82
C ILE A 137 7.95 -41.26 -40.33
N PHE A 138 8.32 -42.52 -40.05
CA PHE A 138 8.62 -43.02 -38.71
C PHE A 138 9.94 -43.78 -38.75
N ARG A 139 10.82 -43.54 -37.78
CA ARG A 139 12.05 -44.31 -37.60
C ARG A 139 12.38 -44.58 -36.14
N ILE A 140 12.99 -45.74 -35.91
CA ILE A 140 13.68 -46.11 -34.68
C ILE A 140 15.18 -46.20 -34.98
N ASP A 141 15.98 -45.50 -34.18
CA ASP A 141 17.44 -45.55 -34.23
C ASP A 141 18.02 -46.17 -32.94
N THR A 142 19.04 -47.02 -33.09
CA THR A 142 19.68 -47.76 -31.99
C THR A 142 21.20 -47.52 -31.91
N THR A 143 21.74 -46.52 -32.61
CA THR A 143 23.18 -46.21 -32.65
C THR A 143 23.77 -45.65 -31.34
N SER A 144 22.93 -45.23 -30.40
CA SER A 144 23.40 -44.64 -29.14
C SER A 144 23.75 -45.73 -28.11
N THR A 145 25.03 -46.06 -28.01
CA THR A 145 25.55 -47.01 -27.01
C THR A 145 25.11 -46.61 -25.60
N GLY A 146 24.27 -47.45 -24.98
CA GLY A 146 23.79 -47.28 -23.60
C GLY A 146 22.53 -46.44 -23.42
N LYS A 147 21.81 -46.05 -24.49
CA LYS A 147 20.52 -45.36 -24.38
C LYS A 147 19.37 -46.20 -24.92
N ALA A 148 18.15 -45.86 -24.49
CA ALA A 148 16.93 -46.38 -25.09
C ALA A 148 16.82 -45.94 -26.57
N ALA A 149 16.14 -46.76 -27.37
CA ALA A 149 15.91 -46.48 -28.79
C ALA A 149 15.21 -45.13 -28.99
N THR A 150 15.67 -44.32 -29.95
CA THR A 150 15.07 -43.00 -30.22
C THR A 150 14.03 -43.11 -31.32
N THR A 151 12.85 -42.53 -31.07
CA THR A 151 11.77 -42.40 -32.06
C THR A 151 11.84 -41.02 -32.71
N SER A 152 11.68 -40.97 -34.02
CA SER A 152 11.60 -39.72 -34.79
C SER A 152 10.45 -39.84 -35.79
N ILE A 153 9.54 -38.86 -35.72
CA ILE A 153 8.35 -38.72 -36.56
C ILE A 153 8.55 -37.46 -37.42
N VAL A 154 8.22 -37.55 -38.71
CA VAL A 154 8.31 -36.41 -39.64
C VAL A 154 6.91 -36.09 -40.15
N GLY A 155 6.37 -34.95 -39.70
CA GLY A 155 4.99 -34.53 -39.93
C GLY A 155 4.27 -34.22 -38.62
N GLY A 156 2.94 -34.14 -38.67
CA GLY A 156 2.12 -33.93 -37.49
C GLY A 156 2.10 -35.14 -36.55
N PHE A 157 1.81 -34.89 -35.28
CA PHE A 157 1.77 -35.94 -34.24
C PHE A 157 0.64 -35.67 -33.25
N ALA A 158 -0.36 -36.54 -33.25
CA ALA A 158 -1.50 -36.47 -32.34
C ALA A 158 -1.51 -37.69 -31.40
N LEU A 159 -1.76 -37.44 -30.11
CA LEU A 159 -2.01 -38.45 -29.07
C LEU A 159 -3.44 -38.30 -28.55
N ASP A 160 -4.04 -39.42 -28.18
CA ASP A 160 -5.38 -39.52 -27.57
C ASP A 160 -6.44 -38.65 -28.24
N GLY A 161 -6.54 -38.74 -29.58
CA GLY A 161 -7.50 -37.98 -30.38
C GLY A 161 -7.23 -36.48 -30.53
N GLY A 162 -6.19 -35.93 -29.88
CA GLY A 162 -5.82 -34.52 -29.98
C GLY A 162 -5.27 -33.91 -28.68
N ALA A 163 -5.40 -34.59 -27.53
CA ALA A 163 -5.02 -34.08 -26.20
C ALA A 163 -3.55 -33.62 -26.10
N PHE A 164 -2.68 -34.19 -26.93
CA PHE A 164 -1.47 -33.54 -27.41
C PHE A 164 -1.50 -33.61 -28.94
N ASN A 165 -1.38 -32.47 -29.62
CA ASN A 165 -1.27 -32.43 -31.07
C ASN A 165 -0.22 -31.41 -31.53
N TYR A 166 0.71 -31.85 -32.37
CA TYR A 166 1.61 -31.01 -33.13
C TYR A 166 1.13 -30.90 -34.58
N ASP A 167 0.73 -29.71 -35.01
CA ASP A 167 0.46 -29.41 -36.41
C ASP A 167 1.76 -28.99 -37.10
N SER A 168 2.29 -29.85 -37.96
CA SER A 168 3.54 -29.59 -38.69
C SER A 168 3.44 -28.54 -39.82
N VAL A 169 2.22 -28.11 -40.19
CA VAL A 169 1.98 -27.06 -41.19
C VAL A 169 1.90 -25.70 -40.51
N ALA A 170 1.19 -25.61 -39.38
CA ALA A 170 1.14 -24.39 -38.57
C ALA A 170 2.42 -24.17 -37.73
N GLY A 171 3.11 -25.25 -37.35
CA GLY A 171 4.22 -25.23 -36.40
C GLY A 171 3.78 -25.15 -34.93
N GLU A 172 2.50 -25.39 -34.66
CA GLU A 172 1.87 -25.20 -33.35
C GLU A 172 1.71 -26.52 -32.58
N VAL A 173 1.82 -26.44 -31.25
CA VAL A 173 1.52 -27.54 -30.33
C VAL A 173 0.32 -27.15 -29.48
N SER A 174 -0.76 -27.93 -29.57
CA SER A 174 -1.92 -27.84 -28.67
C SER A 174 -1.87 -28.94 -27.62
N ILE A 175 -2.15 -28.60 -26.36
CA ILE A 175 -2.19 -29.54 -25.23
C ILE A 175 -3.39 -29.18 -24.36
N ASP A 176 -4.29 -30.14 -24.11
CA ASP A 176 -5.51 -29.91 -23.31
C ASP A 176 -5.19 -29.64 -21.84
N ALA A 177 -4.21 -30.36 -21.28
CA ALA A 177 -3.72 -30.17 -19.93
C ALA A 177 -2.21 -30.49 -19.84
N LEU A 178 -1.42 -29.50 -19.42
CA LEU A 178 0.02 -29.65 -19.20
C LEU A 178 0.34 -29.44 -17.71
N ASN A 179 0.85 -30.50 -17.06
CA ASN A 179 1.54 -30.37 -15.78
C ASN A 179 3.05 -30.35 -16.03
N SER A 180 3.64 -29.16 -16.06
CA SER A 180 5.08 -28.96 -16.23
C SER A 180 5.91 -29.19 -14.95
N GLY A 181 5.26 -29.30 -13.79
CA GLY A 181 5.92 -29.19 -12.49
C GLY A 181 6.53 -27.79 -12.26
N PRO A 182 7.40 -27.64 -11.24
CA PRO A 182 8.11 -26.39 -10.98
C PRO A 182 9.02 -26.00 -12.14
N MET A 183 8.78 -24.83 -12.73
CA MET A 183 9.67 -24.24 -13.73
C MET A 183 10.80 -23.49 -13.03
N ALA A 184 12.05 -23.84 -13.33
CA ALA A 184 13.25 -23.17 -12.82
C ALA A 184 14.11 -22.67 -13.99
N PHE A 185 14.92 -21.65 -13.73
CA PHE A 185 15.89 -21.09 -14.68
C PHE A 185 17.31 -21.33 -14.17
N ASP A 186 18.27 -21.47 -15.08
CA ASP A 186 19.66 -21.79 -14.75
C ASP A 186 20.37 -20.65 -13.98
N ASP A 187 21.42 -21.01 -13.24
CA ASP A 187 22.31 -20.05 -12.59
C ASP A 187 22.88 -19.06 -13.62
N ASN A 188 22.67 -17.76 -13.38
CA ASN A 188 23.10 -16.65 -14.26
C ASN A 188 22.37 -16.58 -15.62
N ALA A 189 21.11 -17.05 -15.73
CA ALA A 189 20.31 -17.02 -16.96
C ALA A 189 20.08 -15.63 -17.62
N GLY A 190 20.47 -14.53 -16.97
CA GLY A 190 20.42 -13.18 -17.56
C GLY A 190 18.99 -12.64 -17.72
N ILE A 191 18.67 -12.12 -18.91
CA ILE A 191 17.31 -11.63 -19.22
C ILE A 191 16.46 -12.82 -19.68
N VAL A 192 15.61 -13.31 -18.79
CA VAL A 192 14.67 -14.40 -19.06
C VAL A 192 13.31 -13.82 -19.50
N SER A 193 12.84 -14.22 -20.69
CA SER A 193 11.46 -14.02 -21.11
C SER A 193 10.69 -15.31 -20.90
N TRP A 194 9.59 -15.27 -20.13
CA TRP A 194 8.81 -16.46 -19.79
C TRP A 194 7.57 -16.63 -20.69
N ILE A 195 6.75 -15.59 -20.82
CA ILE A 195 5.55 -15.57 -21.66
C ILE A 195 5.54 -14.27 -22.46
N ASN A 196 5.28 -14.37 -23.76
CA ASN A 196 5.14 -13.23 -24.67
C ASN A 196 3.83 -13.37 -25.45
N MET A 197 3.05 -12.27 -25.53
CA MET A 197 1.90 -12.17 -26.40
C MET A 197 2.24 -11.19 -27.54
N PRO A 198 2.65 -11.65 -28.73
CA PRO A 198 2.99 -10.77 -29.84
C PRO A 198 1.73 -10.07 -30.36
N VAL A 199 1.80 -8.75 -30.51
CA VAL A 199 0.72 -7.91 -31.06
C VAL A 199 1.13 -7.44 -32.44
N SER A 200 0.40 -7.85 -33.48
CA SER A 200 0.69 -7.53 -34.89
C SER A 200 -0.46 -6.81 -35.62
N THR A 201 -1.53 -6.48 -34.91
CA THR A 201 -2.73 -5.85 -35.47
C THR A 201 -2.52 -4.35 -35.77
N THR A 202 -3.16 -3.89 -36.85
CA THR A 202 -3.26 -2.46 -37.21
C THR A 202 -4.52 -1.79 -36.65
N THR A 203 -5.38 -2.54 -35.96
CA THR A 203 -6.52 -1.98 -35.21
C THR A 203 -6.05 -1.59 -33.82
N ALA A 204 -6.21 -0.32 -33.44
CA ALA A 204 -5.92 0.17 -32.10
C ALA A 204 -7.02 -0.21 -31.09
N ASP A 205 -6.73 -0.04 -29.80
CA ASP A 205 -7.69 -0.17 -28.68
C ASP A 205 -8.26 -1.59 -28.46
N ILE A 206 -7.61 -2.61 -29.02
CA ILE A 206 -7.88 -4.02 -28.69
C ILE A 206 -7.15 -4.34 -27.38
N VAL A 207 -7.91 -4.76 -26.36
CA VAL A 207 -7.35 -5.18 -25.06
C VAL A 207 -6.57 -6.48 -25.23
N MET A 208 -5.28 -6.42 -24.87
CA MET A 208 -4.34 -7.54 -24.85
C MET A 208 -3.98 -7.81 -23.39
N ARG A 209 -4.48 -8.90 -22.82
CA ARG A 209 -4.19 -9.26 -21.42
C ARG A 209 -4.04 -10.75 -21.21
N TYR A 210 -3.14 -11.12 -20.31
CA TYR A 210 -3.07 -12.46 -19.75
C TYR A 210 -2.91 -12.37 -18.24
N SER A 211 -3.46 -13.35 -17.53
CA SER A 211 -3.48 -13.37 -16.08
C SER A 211 -2.98 -14.71 -15.54
N ALA A 212 -2.30 -14.69 -14.41
CA ALA A 212 -2.14 -15.86 -13.55
C ALA A 212 -3.37 -15.92 -12.62
N LEU A 213 -4.09 -17.05 -12.67
CA LEU A 213 -5.29 -17.27 -11.87
C LEU A 213 -5.04 -18.29 -10.76
N MET A 214 -5.81 -18.16 -9.68
CA MET A 214 -5.98 -19.18 -8.66
C MET A 214 -7.47 -19.25 -8.33
N ASP A 215 -8.08 -20.43 -8.46
CA ASP A 215 -9.53 -20.62 -8.25
C ASP A 215 -10.39 -19.60 -9.02
N ASP A 216 -10.14 -19.50 -10.33
CA ASP A 216 -10.72 -18.52 -11.28
C ASP A 216 -10.54 -17.02 -10.93
N ALA A 217 -9.86 -16.68 -9.82
CA ALA A 217 -9.51 -15.31 -9.47
C ALA A 217 -8.14 -14.91 -10.07
N ALA A 218 -8.11 -13.85 -10.88
CA ALA A 218 -6.89 -13.31 -11.46
C ALA A 218 -6.04 -12.57 -10.40
N LEU A 219 -4.90 -13.13 -10.03
CA LEU A 219 -4.01 -12.59 -9.00
C LEU A 219 -2.97 -11.60 -9.58
N LEU A 220 -2.41 -11.91 -10.74
CA LEU A 220 -1.48 -11.07 -11.49
C LEU A 220 -1.98 -10.96 -12.93
N THR A 221 -2.19 -9.74 -13.42
CA THR A 221 -2.58 -9.47 -14.81
C THR A 221 -1.54 -8.57 -15.47
N VAL A 222 -1.02 -9.01 -16.61
CA VAL A 222 -0.31 -8.13 -17.55
C VAL A 222 -1.34 -7.62 -18.55
N TYR A 223 -1.43 -6.30 -18.67
CA TYR A 223 -2.41 -5.61 -19.50
C TYR A 223 -1.73 -4.65 -20.46
N GLY A 224 -2.23 -4.58 -21.69
CA GLY A 224 -1.95 -3.53 -22.66
C GLY A 224 -3.09 -3.40 -23.65
N GLU A 225 -3.03 -2.39 -24.50
CA GLU A 225 -3.95 -2.17 -25.62
C GLU A 225 -3.14 -2.08 -26.90
N SER A 226 -3.67 -2.54 -28.04
CA SER A 226 -3.00 -2.36 -29.33
C SER A 226 -2.89 -0.87 -29.70
N ASP A 227 -1.75 -0.47 -30.27
CA ASP A 227 -1.50 0.90 -30.72
C ASP A 227 -1.92 1.17 -32.18
N GLY A 228 -2.33 0.12 -32.92
CA GLY A 228 -2.67 0.18 -34.34
C GLY A 228 -1.47 0.22 -35.29
N SER A 229 -0.25 0.07 -34.76
CA SER A 229 1.02 0.10 -35.50
C SER A 229 1.86 -1.18 -35.31
N GLY A 230 1.26 -2.27 -34.81
CA GLY A 230 1.98 -3.51 -34.46
C GLY A 230 2.74 -3.44 -33.13
N GLY A 231 2.32 -2.57 -32.22
CA GLY A 231 2.85 -2.45 -30.86
C GLY A 231 1.74 -2.35 -29.81
N THR A 232 2.10 -1.80 -28.65
CA THR A 232 1.22 -1.70 -27.47
C THR A 232 1.28 -0.33 -26.82
N LYS A 233 0.13 0.15 -26.37
CA LYS A 233 -0.06 1.34 -25.53
C LYS A 233 -0.73 0.94 -24.21
N ASN A 234 -0.78 1.85 -23.24
CA ASN A 234 -1.47 1.63 -21.96
C ASN A 234 -1.02 0.36 -21.21
N ASN A 235 0.28 0.05 -21.28
CA ASN A 235 0.88 -1.11 -20.62
C ASN A 235 0.86 -0.95 -19.09
N ARG A 236 0.25 -1.90 -18.40
CA ARG A 236 -0.07 -1.84 -16.96
C ARG A 236 -0.01 -3.22 -16.31
N ILE A 237 0.24 -3.23 -15.00
CA ILE A 237 0.17 -4.42 -14.14
C ILE A 237 -1.02 -4.29 -13.19
N GLY A 238 -1.89 -5.29 -13.21
CA GLY A 238 -2.97 -5.47 -12.24
C GLY A 238 -2.59 -6.51 -11.18
N ILE A 239 -2.73 -6.19 -9.90
CA ILE A 239 -2.65 -7.14 -8.79
C ILE A 239 -4.05 -7.27 -8.19
N ALA A 240 -4.58 -8.50 -8.15
CA ALA A 240 -5.97 -8.81 -7.82
C ALA A 240 -7.02 -8.03 -8.66
N THR A 241 -6.65 -7.61 -9.88
CA THR A 241 -7.54 -6.95 -10.83
C THR A 241 -7.18 -7.30 -12.27
N THR A 242 -8.17 -7.27 -13.17
CA THR A 242 -8.00 -7.53 -14.62
C THR A 242 -8.18 -6.28 -15.49
N THR A 243 -8.47 -5.12 -14.87
CA THR A 243 -8.72 -3.83 -15.52
C THR A 243 -7.93 -2.71 -14.83
N PRO A 244 -6.59 -2.75 -14.84
CA PRO A 244 -5.76 -1.71 -14.24
C PRO A 244 -5.94 -0.37 -14.98
N LEU A 245 -6.04 0.73 -14.24
CA LEU A 245 -6.13 2.10 -14.81
C LEU A 245 -4.77 2.82 -14.82
N TYR A 246 -3.87 2.45 -13.90
CA TYR A 246 -2.51 2.97 -13.78
C TYR A 246 -1.47 1.88 -14.00
N VAL A 247 -0.22 2.28 -14.25
CA VAL A 247 0.94 1.40 -14.53
C VAL A 247 1.06 0.25 -13.54
N LEU A 248 0.77 0.52 -12.26
CA LEU A 248 0.47 -0.49 -11.25
C LEU A 248 -0.89 -0.16 -10.65
N SER A 249 -1.82 -1.11 -10.69
CA SER A 249 -3.11 -1.02 -9.98
C SER A 249 -3.24 -2.24 -9.07
N VAL A 250 -3.26 -2.02 -7.76
CA VAL A 250 -3.48 -3.07 -6.76
C VAL A 250 -4.87 -2.91 -6.17
N PHE A 251 -5.65 -3.98 -6.16
CA PHE A 251 -7.05 -3.95 -5.73
C PHE A 251 -7.29 -4.80 -4.48
N SER A 252 -8.08 -4.28 -3.56
CA SER A 252 -8.67 -5.04 -2.45
C SER A 252 -9.84 -4.25 -1.86
N THR A 253 -10.92 -4.94 -1.49
CA THR A 253 -12.06 -4.36 -0.78
C THR A 253 -11.86 -4.45 0.74
N SER A 254 -11.32 -5.56 1.24
CA SER A 254 -11.24 -5.89 2.67
C SER A 254 -9.87 -5.66 3.32
N THR A 255 -8.77 -5.69 2.56
CA THR A 255 -7.39 -5.62 3.08
C THR A 255 -6.61 -4.41 2.55
N PRO A 256 -5.50 -3.99 3.19
CA PRO A 256 -4.61 -2.98 2.63
C PRO A 256 -3.99 -3.42 1.29
N GLN A 257 -3.85 -2.48 0.35
CA GLN A 257 -3.33 -2.77 -1.00
C GLN A 257 -1.80 -2.91 -1.05
N LEU A 258 -1.05 -2.29 -0.13
CA LEU A 258 0.42 -2.39 -0.09
C LEU A 258 0.92 -2.53 1.35
N ALA A 259 1.94 -3.38 1.55
CA ALA A 259 2.56 -3.65 2.83
C ALA A 259 4.10 -3.52 2.73
N LEU A 260 4.71 -2.99 3.78
CA LEU A 260 6.15 -2.92 4.00
C LEU A 260 6.47 -3.77 5.24
N SER A 261 7.25 -4.83 5.04
CA SER A 261 7.52 -5.87 6.03
C SER A 261 9.01 -6.12 6.20
N ASN A 262 9.44 -6.42 7.42
CA ASN A 262 10.80 -6.86 7.75
C ASN A 262 10.85 -8.36 8.13
N GLY A 263 9.87 -9.14 7.65
CA GLY A 263 9.78 -10.59 7.89
C GLY A 263 8.65 -10.99 8.86
N ALA A 264 8.68 -12.26 9.28
CA ALA A 264 7.64 -12.85 10.13
C ALA A 264 7.74 -12.36 11.59
N GLY A 265 6.61 -12.30 12.29
CA GLY A 265 6.55 -12.00 13.72
C GLY A 265 6.67 -10.51 14.09
N ILE A 266 6.55 -9.60 13.12
CA ILE A 266 6.58 -8.15 13.35
C ILE A 266 5.37 -7.49 12.68
N ALA A 267 4.81 -6.47 13.33
CA ALA A 267 3.82 -5.56 12.74
C ALA A 267 4.37 -4.93 11.45
N GLN A 268 3.55 -4.87 10.40
CA GLN A 268 3.93 -4.33 9.10
C GLN A 268 3.34 -2.93 8.93
N TRP A 269 4.01 -2.06 8.18
CA TRP A 269 3.40 -0.81 7.73
C TRP A 269 2.55 -1.09 6.49
N THR A 270 1.34 -0.55 6.44
CA THR A 270 0.41 -0.80 5.34
C THR A 270 -0.25 0.47 4.84
N GLN A 271 -0.44 0.56 3.53
CA GLN A 271 -1.18 1.60 2.85
C GLN A 271 -2.52 1.02 2.38
N ARG A 272 -3.61 1.72 2.69
CA ARG A 272 -4.97 1.34 2.29
C ARG A 272 -5.69 2.52 1.66
N ASN A 273 -6.29 2.33 0.48
CA ASN A 273 -7.40 3.15 0.03
C ASN A 273 -8.71 2.45 0.42
N ALA A 274 -9.59 3.14 1.14
CA ALA A 274 -10.93 2.66 1.45
C ALA A 274 -11.91 3.83 1.50
N GLY A 275 -13.04 3.72 0.79
CA GLY A 275 -14.02 4.80 0.67
C GLY A 275 -13.47 6.09 0.06
N GLY A 276 -12.40 6.00 -0.75
CA GLY A 276 -11.70 7.17 -1.31
C GLY A 276 -10.66 7.81 -0.38
N ASN A 277 -10.64 7.45 0.90
CA ASN A 277 -9.64 7.94 1.87
C ASN A 277 -8.35 7.12 1.80
N LEU A 278 -7.20 7.77 2.00
CA LEU A 278 -5.91 7.11 2.16
C LEU A 278 -5.60 6.91 3.64
N TYR A 279 -5.18 5.71 4.01
CA TYR A 279 -4.74 5.35 5.34
C TYR A 279 -3.31 4.79 5.29
N LEU A 280 -2.49 5.18 6.27
CA LEU A 280 -1.20 4.59 6.58
C LEU A 280 -1.22 4.13 8.03
N ALA A 281 -1.13 2.83 8.25
CA ALA A 281 -1.29 2.20 9.57
C ALA A 281 -0.33 1.02 9.75
N THR A 282 -0.01 0.71 11.00
CA THR A 282 0.64 -0.55 11.35
C THR A 282 -0.39 -1.68 11.43
N THR A 283 0.05 -2.93 11.21
CA THR A 283 -0.77 -4.12 11.43
C THR A 283 -0.51 -4.78 12.77
N THR A 284 -1.37 -5.72 13.16
CA THR A 284 -1.07 -6.73 14.18
C THR A 284 0.15 -7.57 13.76
N VAL A 285 0.77 -8.27 14.71
CA VAL A 285 1.90 -9.18 14.46
C VAL A 285 1.58 -10.27 13.41
N ALA A 286 0.32 -10.66 13.28
CA ALA A 286 -0.16 -11.60 12.28
C ALA A 286 -0.36 -10.99 10.88
N GLY A 287 -0.24 -9.67 10.72
CA GLY A 287 -0.39 -8.94 9.47
C GLY A 287 -1.84 -8.71 9.00
N THR A 288 -2.84 -9.24 9.69
CA THR A 288 -4.22 -9.35 9.19
C THR A 288 -5.16 -8.19 9.53
N ALA A 289 -4.86 -7.39 10.57
CA ALA A 289 -5.68 -6.25 10.99
C ALA A 289 -4.82 -5.01 11.21
N THR A 290 -5.35 -3.81 10.90
CA THR A 290 -4.65 -2.51 11.03
C THR A 290 -4.97 -1.81 12.35
N SER A 291 -4.12 -0.86 12.75
CA SER A 291 -4.38 0.02 13.90
C SER A 291 -5.60 0.94 13.68
N SER A 292 -6.35 1.15 14.75
CA SER A 292 -7.45 2.13 14.83
C SER A 292 -7.24 3.01 16.06
N PRO A 293 -7.00 4.33 15.91
CA PRO A 293 -6.89 5.07 14.65
C PRO A 293 -5.66 4.65 13.80
N SER A 294 -5.70 4.98 12.51
CA SER A 294 -4.53 4.90 11.64
C SER A 294 -3.50 5.97 12.03
N ALA A 295 -2.22 5.71 11.79
CA ALA A 295 -1.15 6.65 12.13
C ALA A 295 -1.25 7.94 11.30
N LEU A 296 -1.60 7.80 10.01
CA LEU A 296 -1.96 8.90 9.12
C LEU A 296 -3.22 8.53 8.32
N THR A 297 -4.12 9.51 8.18
CA THR A 297 -5.30 9.46 7.32
C THR A 297 -5.30 10.69 6.42
N ILE A 298 -5.69 10.56 5.15
CA ILE A 298 -6.06 11.69 4.28
C ILE A 298 -7.48 11.45 3.79
N ILE A 299 -8.37 12.39 4.09
CA ILE A 299 -9.78 12.33 3.67
C ILE A 299 -9.87 12.72 2.20
N GLY A 300 -10.39 11.82 1.36
CA GLY A 300 -10.42 11.99 -0.09
C GLY A 300 -11.32 13.15 -0.56
N SER A 301 -12.38 13.46 0.19
CA SER A 301 -13.35 14.52 -0.14
C SER A 301 -12.91 15.93 0.28
N SER A 302 -12.03 16.08 1.27
CA SER A 302 -11.59 17.38 1.79
C SER A 302 -10.08 17.64 1.72
N GLY A 303 -9.27 16.60 1.50
CA GLY A 303 -7.81 16.68 1.60
C GLY A 303 -7.27 16.78 3.04
N ASN A 304 -8.15 16.80 4.05
CA ASN A 304 -7.74 16.94 5.45
C ASN A 304 -6.84 15.77 5.90
N VAL A 305 -5.72 16.11 6.52
CA VAL A 305 -4.73 15.16 7.05
C VAL A 305 -4.99 14.95 8.55
N GLY A 306 -5.24 13.69 8.93
CA GLY A 306 -5.32 13.26 10.32
C GLY A 306 -4.04 12.53 10.73
N ILE A 307 -3.41 12.93 11.83
CA ILE A 307 -2.33 12.16 12.49
C ILE A 307 -2.91 11.57 13.77
N ALA A 308 -2.80 10.25 13.92
CA ALA A 308 -3.51 9.45 14.93
C ALA A 308 -5.04 9.73 14.96
N SER A 309 -5.63 10.09 13.82
CA SER A 309 -7.06 10.43 13.68
C SER A 309 -7.59 9.96 12.34
N THR A 310 -8.84 9.49 12.33
CA THR A 310 -9.61 9.14 11.13
C THR A 310 -10.69 10.17 10.79
N THR A 311 -10.87 11.19 11.63
CA THR A 311 -11.86 12.27 11.46
C THR A 311 -11.19 13.65 11.69
N PRO A 312 -10.27 14.07 10.79
CA PRO A 312 -9.61 15.36 10.91
C PRO A 312 -10.59 16.52 10.63
N TRP A 313 -10.85 17.33 11.66
CA TRP A 313 -11.80 18.46 11.63
C TRP A 313 -11.20 19.76 11.04
N GLN A 314 -9.92 19.75 10.69
CA GLN A 314 -9.18 20.81 9.99
C GLN A 314 -8.25 20.20 8.94
N ALA A 315 -7.68 21.04 8.08
CA ALA A 315 -6.71 20.66 7.05
C ALA A 315 -5.53 19.81 7.59
N LEU A 316 -5.10 20.10 8.82
CA LEU A 316 -4.25 19.20 9.63
C LEU A 316 -4.87 19.07 11.02
N SER A 317 -5.13 17.83 11.45
CA SER A 317 -5.61 17.51 12.79
C SER A 317 -4.73 16.44 13.41
N VAL A 318 -4.16 16.71 14.57
CA VAL A 318 -3.31 15.78 15.32
C VAL A 318 -3.98 15.42 16.64
N VAL A 319 -4.11 14.13 16.94
CA VAL A 319 -4.54 13.66 18.26
C VAL A 319 -3.29 13.38 19.10
N GLY A 320 -3.07 14.21 20.11
CA GLY A 320 -1.87 14.18 20.96
C GLY A 320 -1.07 15.49 20.89
N GLY A 321 0.15 15.45 21.40
CA GLY A 321 1.07 16.59 21.36
C GLY A 321 1.76 16.76 19.99
N VAL A 322 2.05 18.00 19.63
CA VAL A 322 2.90 18.36 18.48
C VAL A 322 4.19 19.00 18.98
N ALA A 323 5.31 18.73 18.31
CA ALA A 323 6.59 19.37 18.54
C ALA A 323 7.03 20.11 17.28
N PHE A 324 7.44 21.37 17.44
CA PHE A 324 7.95 22.21 16.36
C PHE A 324 9.42 22.53 16.63
N ASP A 325 10.31 21.94 15.84
CA ASP A 325 11.72 22.30 15.85
C ASP A 325 11.94 23.69 15.22
N GLY A 326 12.95 24.42 15.67
CA GLY A 326 13.22 25.79 15.24
C GLY A 326 12.42 26.90 15.95
N LEU A 327 11.54 26.57 16.91
CA LEU A 327 11.02 27.56 17.87
C LEU A 327 12.11 27.90 18.91
N THR A 328 13.12 28.67 18.50
CA THR A 328 14.28 29.04 19.34
C THR A 328 13.91 30.02 20.46
N ALA A 329 13.68 29.51 21.67
CA ALA A 329 13.25 30.29 22.82
C ALA A 329 14.12 31.53 23.12
N ALA A 330 13.46 32.63 23.46
CA ALA A 330 14.11 33.72 24.21
C ALA A 330 14.44 33.24 25.64
N ALA A 331 15.55 33.72 26.20
CA ALA A 331 16.29 33.07 27.29
C ALA A 331 15.67 33.15 28.71
N SER A 332 14.33 33.09 28.86
CA SER A 332 13.65 33.30 30.16
C SER A 332 12.49 32.34 30.48
N GLY A 333 12.37 31.19 29.82
CA GLY A 333 11.51 30.07 30.25
C GLY A 333 9.99 30.20 30.02
N ASN A 334 9.44 31.41 29.90
CA ASN A 334 8.05 31.61 29.45
C ASN A 334 8.02 31.83 27.94
N VAL A 335 7.27 30.99 27.22
CA VAL A 335 7.24 30.94 25.75
C VAL A 335 5.82 31.24 25.26
N SER A 336 5.58 32.48 24.84
CA SER A 336 4.33 32.85 24.14
C SER A 336 4.49 32.58 22.65
N VAL A 337 3.70 31.63 22.13
CA VAL A 337 3.61 31.35 20.69
C VAL A 337 2.52 32.25 20.11
N CYS A 338 2.92 33.14 19.21
CA CYS A 338 2.06 34.10 18.53
C CYS A 338 1.72 33.58 17.12
N ILE A 339 0.51 33.87 16.65
CA ILE A 339 0.14 33.66 15.24
C ILE A 339 0.30 34.98 14.50
N ASN A 340 1.06 35.00 13.41
CA ASN A 340 1.14 36.19 12.57
C ASN A 340 -0.19 36.42 11.85
N SER A 341 -0.80 37.60 12.01
CA SER A 341 -2.13 37.89 11.46
C SER A 341 -2.20 37.79 9.93
N THR A 342 -1.08 38.04 9.23
CA THR A 342 -0.98 37.96 7.76
C THR A 342 -0.54 36.57 7.29
N SER A 343 0.64 36.09 7.72
CA SER A 343 1.21 34.83 7.21
C SER A 343 0.64 33.57 7.87
N LYS A 344 -0.14 33.72 8.95
CA LYS A 344 -0.68 32.63 9.79
C LYS A 344 0.37 31.69 10.39
N LEU A 345 1.65 32.02 10.25
CA LEU A 345 2.75 31.25 10.85
C LEU A 345 2.76 31.44 12.37
N LEU A 346 2.99 30.33 13.08
CA LEU A 346 3.38 30.33 14.48
C LEU A 346 4.80 30.89 14.59
N TYR A 347 5.00 31.87 15.46
CA TYR A 347 6.30 32.46 15.75
C TYR A 347 6.40 32.79 17.24
N LEU A 348 7.62 33.00 17.73
CA LEU A 348 7.85 33.35 19.12
C LEU A 348 7.63 34.85 19.35
N GLY A 349 6.83 35.20 20.38
CA GLY A 349 6.78 36.56 20.90
C GLY A 349 8.17 36.98 21.37
N GLY A 350 8.79 37.97 20.70
CA GLY A 350 10.17 38.38 20.96
C GLY A 350 10.33 38.98 22.36
N SER A 351 10.76 38.15 23.31
CA SER A 351 10.93 38.46 24.75
C SER A 351 9.68 39.00 25.49
N ALA A 352 8.51 39.02 24.85
CA ALA A 352 7.27 39.47 25.43
C ALA A 352 6.45 38.28 25.95
N THR A 353 5.90 38.41 27.16
CA THR A 353 4.98 37.43 27.75
C THR A 353 3.58 37.47 27.13
N THR A 354 3.28 38.45 26.27
CA THR A 354 2.05 38.54 25.46
C THR A 354 2.41 38.88 24.01
N CYS A 355 1.46 38.66 23.09
CA CYS A 355 1.63 38.93 21.66
C CYS A 355 1.14 40.35 21.26
N GLU A 356 1.06 41.28 22.22
CA GLU A 356 0.36 42.57 22.06
C GLU A 356 1.31 43.72 21.71
N PRO A 357 1.27 44.27 20.47
CA PRO A 357 2.15 45.37 20.07
C PRO A 357 1.67 46.71 20.63
N SER A 358 2.42 47.29 21.58
CA SER A 358 2.01 48.53 22.28
C SER A 358 2.72 49.82 21.82
N SER A 359 3.67 49.74 20.88
CA SER A 359 4.43 50.90 20.36
C SER A 359 3.52 51.95 19.70
N GLN A 360 3.87 53.24 19.86
CA GLN A 360 3.13 54.38 19.30
C GLN A 360 2.88 54.25 17.79
N ARG A 361 3.80 53.65 17.03
CA ARG A 361 3.65 53.42 15.58
C ARG A 361 2.49 52.49 15.18
N TYR A 362 1.96 51.72 16.13
CA TYR A 362 0.81 50.82 15.95
C TYR A 362 -0.50 51.40 16.49
N LYS A 363 -0.47 52.64 17.01
CA LYS A 363 -1.62 53.33 17.61
C LYS A 363 -1.89 54.63 16.87
N ASN A 364 -3.15 55.02 16.81
CA ASN A 364 -3.60 56.30 16.28
C ASN A 364 -4.55 56.96 17.31
N THR A 365 -4.87 58.24 17.12
CA THR A 365 -5.88 58.96 17.93
C THR A 365 -5.65 58.84 19.45
N ILE A 366 -4.40 59.03 19.87
CA ILE A 366 -3.97 58.85 21.27
C ILE A 366 -4.41 60.06 22.09
N VAL A 367 -5.30 59.83 23.05
CA VAL A 367 -5.84 60.82 24.01
C VAL A 367 -5.89 60.22 25.41
N ASP A 368 -5.99 61.06 26.44
CA ASP A 368 -6.15 60.61 27.82
C ASP A 368 -7.47 59.84 28.01
N SER A 369 -7.46 58.82 28.88
CA SER A 369 -8.66 58.05 29.22
C SER A 369 -9.68 58.89 29.97
N SER A 370 -10.94 58.83 29.54
CA SER A 370 -12.09 59.33 30.28
C SER A 370 -12.59 58.35 31.35
N ALA A 371 -12.24 57.06 31.23
CA ALA A 371 -12.58 56.04 32.22
C ALA A 371 -11.48 55.96 33.29
N GLY A 372 -11.91 55.87 34.55
CA GLY A 372 -11.08 56.02 35.73
C GLY A 372 -11.78 55.47 36.98
N LEU A 373 -11.80 56.27 38.04
CA LEU A 373 -12.19 55.79 39.37
C LEU A 373 -13.65 55.33 39.44
N ASP A 374 -14.56 56.00 38.74
CA ASP A 374 -15.99 55.66 38.81
C ASP A 374 -16.27 54.30 38.14
N GLU A 375 -15.66 53.99 36.99
CA GLU A 375 -15.74 52.67 36.38
C GLU A 375 -15.06 51.59 37.23
N LEU A 376 -13.87 51.87 37.81
CA LEU A 376 -13.21 50.91 38.70
C LEU A 376 -14.04 50.59 39.96
N MET A 377 -14.74 51.59 40.50
CA MET A 377 -15.63 51.41 41.67
C MET A 377 -16.94 50.70 41.33
N ALA A 378 -17.34 50.66 40.07
CA ALA A 378 -18.49 49.87 39.61
C ALA A 378 -18.15 48.38 39.42
N LEU A 379 -16.88 48.03 39.17
CA LEU A 379 -16.44 46.65 38.98
C LEU A 379 -16.61 45.82 40.27
N ARG A 380 -17.14 44.60 40.12
CA ARG A 380 -17.41 43.66 41.22
C ARG A 380 -16.47 42.45 41.16
N PRO A 381 -15.40 42.39 41.98
CA PRO A 381 -14.63 41.17 42.15
C PRO A 381 -15.49 40.05 42.74
N VAL A 382 -15.36 38.85 42.21
CA VAL A 382 -16.05 37.64 42.68
C VAL A 382 -15.05 36.50 42.88
N THR A 383 -15.41 35.51 43.70
CA THR A 383 -14.76 34.19 43.66
C THR A 383 -15.67 33.16 43.01
N PHE A 384 -15.08 32.18 42.33
CA PHE A 384 -15.79 31.19 41.53
C PHE A 384 -14.98 29.88 41.37
N TYR A 385 -15.65 28.85 40.87
CA TYR A 385 -15.08 27.58 40.47
C TYR A 385 -15.48 27.31 39.01
N PHE A 386 -14.63 26.66 38.23
CA PHE A 386 -15.00 26.22 36.87
C PHE A 386 -15.91 24.99 36.92
N ASN A 387 -16.89 24.92 36.01
CA ASN A 387 -17.89 23.82 35.99
C ASN A 387 -17.29 22.46 35.62
N ASP A 388 -16.14 22.45 34.95
CA ASP A 388 -15.42 21.30 34.42
C ASP A 388 -14.10 21.00 35.17
N ASP A 389 -13.70 21.82 36.16
CA ASP A 389 -12.54 21.55 36.99
C ASP A 389 -12.86 20.56 38.13
N ILE A 390 -12.57 19.29 37.87
CA ILE A 390 -12.67 18.18 38.84
C ILE A 390 -11.60 18.32 39.96
N GLY A 391 -10.58 19.17 39.78
CA GLY A 391 -9.50 19.44 40.74
C GLY A 391 -9.86 20.44 41.85
N GLY A 392 -10.83 21.33 41.62
CA GLY A 392 -11.48 22.14 42.65
C GLY A 392 -10.67 23.33 43.18
N GLY A 393 -10.08 24.14 42.30
CA GLY A 393 -9.49 25.43 42.70
C GLY A 393 -10.55 26.54 42.89
N GLU A 394 -10.51 27.28 44.00
CA GLU A 394 -11.23 28.56 44.08
C GLU A 394 -10.43 29.64 43.34
N HIS A 395 -11.07 30.31 42.40
CA HIS A 395 -10.49 31.40 41.62
C HIS A 395 -11.10 32.75 42.04
N ILE A 396 -10.33 33.82 41.88
CA ILE A 396 -10.80 35.21 42.00
C ILE A 396 -10.76 35.89 40.64
N GLY A 397 -11.78 36.67 40.30
CA GLY A 397 -11.86 37.38 39.03
C GLY A 397 -13.10 38.25 38.90
N PHE A 398 -13.56 38.44 37.66
CA PHE A 398 -14.79 39.17 37.32
C PHE A 398 -15.64 38.33 36.35
N ILE A 399 -16.93 38.62 36.29
CA ILE A 399 -17.86 38.02 35.32
C ILE A 399 -17.86 38.88 34.06
N ALA A 400 -17.64 38.29 32.88
CA ALA A 400 -17.45 39.03 31.63
C ALA A 400 -18.68 39.88 31.26
N GLU A 401 -19.87 39.35 31.51
CA GLU A 401 -21.15 40.02 31.32
C GLU A 401 -21.33 41.23 32.25
N GLU A 402 -20.94 41.12 33.52
CA GLU A 402 -21.02 42.25 34.48
C GLU A 402 -20.03 43.37 34.13
N VAL A 403 -18.85 43.02 33.62
CA VAL A 403 -17.86 43.99 33.15
C VAL A 403 -18.34 44.67 31.86
N TYR A 404 -19.00 43.94 30.96
CA TYR A 404 -19.45 44.46 29.67
C TYR A 404 -20.47 45.60 29.80
N GLU A 405 -21.38 45.50 30.79
CA GLU A 405 -22.36 46.55 31.12
C GLU A 405 -21.72 47.82 31.70
N ILE A 406 -20.49 47.74 32.23
CA ILE A 406 -19.73 48.87 32.81
C ILE A 406 -18.84 49.52 31.74
N ASP A 407 -17.96 48.73 31.12
CA ASP A 407 -17.15 49.19 29.98
C ASP A 407 -16.89 48.02 29.00
N PRO A 408 -17.53 48.01 27.82
CA PRO A 408 -17.40 46.93 26.85
C PRO A 408 -15.99 46.82 26.24
N ARG A 409 -15.10 47.81 26.45
CA ARG A 409 -13.71 47.74 25.97
C ARG A 409 -12.88 46.72 26.75
N LEU A 410 -13.22 46.49 28.02
CA LEU A 410 -12.55 45.57 28.94
C LEU A 410 -12.89 44.09 28.65
N VAL A 411 -13.79 43.82 27.70
CA VAL A 411 -14.32 42.49 27.41
C VAL A 411 -14.03 42.10 25.97
N GLN A 412 -13.61 40.85 25.79
CA GLN A 412 -13.51 40.20 24.50
C GLN A 412 -14.84 39.50 24.21
N LEU A 413 -15.39 39.78 23.02
CA LEU A 413 -16.60 39.15 22.53
C LEU A 413 -16.27 37.94 21.67
N ASN A 414 -17.13 36.92 21.70
CA ASN A 414 -17.07 35.80 20.76
C ASN A 414 -17.58 36.19 19.36
N GLN A 415 -17.61 35.22 18.45
CA GLN A 415 -18.06 35.42 17.06
C GLN A 415 -19.55 35.82 16.94
N GLU A 416 -20.35 35.56 17.96
CA GLU A 416 -21.79 35.89 18.04
C GLU A 416 -22.04 37.26 18.69
N GLY A 417 -20.97 37.95 19.14
CA GLY A 417 -21.05 39.26 19.79
C GLY A 417 -21.35 39.21 21.29
N LEU A 418 -21.28 38.04 21.92
CA LEU A 418 -21.50 37.86 23.36
C LEU A 418 -20.19 37.95 24.15
N PRO A 419 -20.20 38.46 25.41
CA PRO A 419 -19.07 38.38 26.33
C PRO A 419 -18.51 36.94 26.46
N ASP A 420 -17.20 36.80 26.35
CA ASP A 420 -16.53 35.49 26.29
C ASP A 420 -15.25 35.43 27.15
N ALA A 421 -14.47 36.50 27.16
CA ALA A 421 -13.27 36.62 28.01
C ALA A 421 -13.02 38.06 28.45
N LEU A 422 -12.17 38.25 29.47
CA LEU A 422 -11.74 39.57 29.94
C LEU A 422 -10.44 40.00 29.25
N ARG A 423 -10.37 41.27 28.81
CA ARG A 423 -9.13 41.88 28.32
C ARG A 423 -8.33 42.45 29.49
N LEU A 424 -7.61 41.59 30.19
CA LEU A 424 -6.91 41.94 31.45
C LEU A 424 -5.82 43.00 31.27
N GLY A 425 -5.26 43.18 30.06
CA GLY A 425 -4.28 44.25 29.77
C GLY A 425 -4.86 45.66 29.92
N GLU A 426 -6.17 45.81 29.68
CA GLU A 426 -6.90 47.06 29.63
C GLU A 426 -7.41 47.50 31.02
N PHE A 427 -7.53 46.57 31.97
CA PHE A 427 -7.74 46.90 33.37
C PHE A 427 -6.53 47.62 33.98
N LEU A 428 -5.30 47.33 33.53
CA LEU A 428 -4.10 47.95 34.07
C LEU A 428 -4.07 49.49 33.90
N PRO A 429 -4.27 50.08 32.71
CA PRO A 429 -4.35 51.54 32.56
C PRO A 429 -5.59 52.13 33.26
N LEU A 430 -6.72 51.42 33.34
CA LEU A 430 -7.89 51.85 34.12
C LEU A 430 -7.54 52.00 35.61
N ILE A 431 -6.89 51.00 36.20
CA ILE A 431 -6.43 51.03 37.60
C ILE A 431 -5.44 52.18 37.82
N VAL A 432 -4.47 52.37 36.91
CA VAL A 432 -3.52 53.49 37.00
C VAL A 432 -4.25 54.84 36.98
N ARG A 433 -5.21 55.03 36.07
CA ARG A 433 -5.99 56.28 35.99
C ARG A 433 -6.85 56.51 37.24
N SER A 434 -7.48 55.45 37.74
CA SER A 434 -8.28 55.48 38.97
C SER A 434 -7.45 55.91 40.19
N ILE A 435 -6.22 55.43 40.31
CA ILE A 435 -5.30 55.82 41.39
C ILE A 435 -4.87 57.29 41.25
N GLN A 436 -4.65 57.78 40.03
CA GLN A 436 -4.34 59.20 39.77
C GLN A 436 -5.51 60.11 40.19
N GLU A 437 -6.74 59.74 39.86
CA GLU A 437 -7.95 60.48 40.21
C GLU A 437 -8.24 60.42 41.71
N LEU A 438 -8.06 59.27 42.35
CA LEU A 438 -8.16 59.12 43.80
C LEU A 438 -7.17 60.05 44.51
N ASN A 439 -5.90 60.09 44.07
CA ASN A 439 -4.88 60.96 44.64
C ASN A 439 -5.18 62.45 44.42
N SER A 440 -5.61 62.83 43.21
CA SER A 440 -5.95 64.23 42.87
C SER A 440 -7.13 64.75 43.68
N ASN A 441 -8.12 63.89 43.93
CA ASN A 441 -9.29 64.22 44.74
C ASN A 441 -9.08 64.03 46.25
N LEU A 442 -7.99 63.37 46.69
CA LEU A 442 -7.76 63.04 48.10
C LEU A 442 -7.73 64.28 48.99
N PHE A 443 -6.95 65.31 48.63
CA PHE A 443 -6.87 66.54 49.42
C PHE A 443 -8.16 67.35 49.42
N ALA A 444 -8.92 67.34 48.32
CA ALA A 444 -10.24 67.97 48.27
C ALA A 444 -11.24 67.26 49.19
N ARG A 445 -11.27 65.91 49.16
CA ARG A 445 -12.12 65.09 50.03
C ARG A 445 -11.73 65.20 51.50
N ILE A 446 -10.43 65.20 51.82
CA ILE A 446 -9.92 65.43 53.18
C ILE A 446 -10.32 66.82 53.67
N THR A 447 -10.19 67.86 52.83
CA THR A 447 -10.60 69.23 53.20
C THR A 447 -12.10 69.33 53.46
N ALA A 448 -12.92 68.74 52.59
CA ALA A 448 -14.37 68.69 52.78
C ALA A 448 -14.80 67.87 54.01
N TRP A 449 -14.08 66.78 54.32
CA TRP A 449 -14.29 65.98 55.53
C TRP A 449 -13.92 66.75 56.80
N PHE A 450 -12.76 67.42 56.84
CA PHE A 450 -12.41 68.30 57.97
C PHE A 450 -13.33 69.52 58.11
N ALA A 451 -13.95 69.99 57.03
CA ALA A 451 -14.90 71.12 57.06
C ALA A 451 -16.32 70.75 57.53
N ASN A 452 -16.62 69.46 57.73
CA ASN A 452 -17.94 69.00 58.16
C ASN A 452 -17.92 68.57 59.64
N ALA A 453 -18.69 69.24 60.51
CA ALA A 453 -18.77 68.88 61.93
C ALA A 453 -19.35 67.48 62.21
N ALA A 454 -20.07 66.87 61.25
CA ALA A 454 -20.58 65.50 61.32
C ALA A 454 -19.63 64.46 60.69
N ASN A 455 -18.33 64.76 60.59
CA ASN A 455 -17.32 63.90 59.94
C ASN A 455 -16.94 62.63 60.71
N GLY A 456 -17.40 62.48 61.96
CA GLY A 456 -17.13 61.31 62.80
C GLY A 456 -15.84 61.39 63.64
N ILE A 457 -15.15 62.53 63.66
CA ILE A 457 -14.03 62.78 64.58
C ILE A 457 -14.60 63.00 66.00
N GLY A 458 -14.55 61.98 66.85
CA GLY A 458 -15.01 62.06 68.25
C GLY A 458 -14.07 62.89 69.13
N ASP A 459 -12.79 62.52 69.17
CA ASP A 459 -11.74 63.23 69.90
C ASP A 459 -10.67 63.76 68.94
N PHE A 460 -10.31 65.04 69.06
CA PHE A 460 -9.26 65.67 68.26
C PHE A 460 -7.95 65.85 69.05
N PHE A 461 -7.07 64.86 68.96
CA PHE A 461 -5.75 64.89 69.62
C PHE A 461 -4.69 65.57 68.74
N ALA A 462 -4.21 66.75 69.15
CA ALA A 462 -3.11 67.45 68.47
C ALA A 462 -2.17 68.12 69.49
N SER A 463 -0.85 67.91 69.36
CA SER A 463 0.17 68.50 70.26
C SER A 463 0.22 70.03 70.20
N ARG A 464 -0.28 70.64 69.13
CA ARG A 464 -0.43 72.09 68.95
C ARG A 464 -1.43 72.39 67.84
N VAL A 465 -2.49 73.14 68.15
CA VAL A 465 -3.42 73.67 67.15
C VAL A 465 -3.04 75.13 66.83
N ARG A 466 -3.04 75.49 65.54
CA ARG A 466 -2.89 76.87 65.07
C ARG A 466 -4.10 77.20 64.19
N THR A 467 -5.03 77.99 64.71
CA THR A 467 -6.19 78.50 63.99
C THR A 467 -6.26 80.03 64.11
N LYS A 468 -7.01 80.67 63.20
CA LYS A 468 -7.36 82.10 63.30
C LYS A 468 -8.45 82.34 64.36
N GLU A 469 -9.34 81.36 64.50
CA GLU A 469 -10.53 81.39 65.35
C GLU A 469 -10.85 79.95 65.76
N LEU A 470 -11.19 79.73 67.03
CA LEU A 470 -11.67 78.44 67.52
C LEU A 470 -13.17 78.55 67.73
N CYS A 471 -13.93 77.78 66.95
CA CYS A 471 -15.37 77.68 67.10
C CYS A 471 -15.75 76.35 67.77
N VAL A 472 -16.72 76.40 68.67
CA VAL A 472 -17.29 75.24 69.35
C VAL A 472 -18.81 75.37 69.26
N SER A 473 -19.47 74.33 68.76
CA SER A 473 -20.92 74.21 68.70
C SER A 473 -21.45 73.25 69.77
N ASP A 474 -22.72 73.42 70.12
CA ASP A 474 -23.47 72.45 70.92
C ASP A 474 -24.41 71.60 70.05
N GLU A 475 -25.16 70.68 70.66
CA GLU A 475 -26.12 69.80 69.99
C GLU A 475 -27.26 70.54 69.28
N SER A 476 -27.45 71.85 69.52
CA SER A 476 -28.43 72.68 68.81
C SER A 476 -27.91 73.27 67.50
N GLY A 477 -26.61 73.12 67.21
CA GLY A 477 -25.94 73.74 66.06
C GLY A 477 -25.64 75.23 66.26
N ALA A 478 -25.88 75.79 67.45
CA ALA A 478 -25.44 77.13 67.80
C ALA A 478 -23.92 77.12 68.04
N GLU A 479 -23.18 77.97 67.32
CA GLU A 479 -21.72 78.01 67.34
C GLU A 479 -21.19 79.23 68.09
N THR A 480 -20.27 79.02 69.02
CA THR A 480 -19.53 80.09 69.71
C THR A 480 -18.09 80.11 69.23
N CYS A 481 -17.72 81.17 68.50
CA CYS A 481 -16.38 81.39 67.98
C CYS A 481 -15.56 82.35 68.86
N ILE A 482 -14.28 82.02 69.06
CA ILE A 482 -13.33 82.79 69.87
C ILE A 482 -12.08 83.09 69.04
N THR A 483 -11.84 84.37 68.77
CA THR A 483 -10.60 84.86 68.14
C THR A 483 -9.46 84.96 69.15
N LYS A 484 -8.21 85.06 68.66
CA LYS A 484 -7.01 85.23 69.51
C LYS A 484 -7.18 86.32 70.59
N ALA A 485 -7.69 87.49 70.23
CA ALA A 485 -7.83 88.61 71.17
C ALA A 485 -8.87 88.35 72.28
N GLN A 486 -9.94 87.61 71.97
CA GLN A 486 -10.94 87.21 72.97
C GLN A 486 -10.40 86.10 73.89
N LEU A 487 -9.62 85.16 73.35
CA LEU A 487 -8.95 84.13 74.15
C LEU A 487 -7.88 84.73 75.08
N ASP A 488 -7.06 85.66 74.56
CA ASP A 488 -6.08 86.42 75.34
C ASP A 488 -6.77 87.18 76.50
N ALA A 489 -7.97 87.73 76.29
CA ALA A 489 -8.76 88.42 77.32
C ALA A 489 -9.37 87.48 78.37
N LEU A 490 -9.88 86.31 77.95
CA LEU A 490 -10.38 85.27 78.87
C LEU A 490 -9.25 84.73 79.77
N LEU A 491 -8.07 84.49 79.19
CA LEU A 491 -6.88 84.06 79.93
C LEU A 491 -6.35 85.18 80.86
N GLY A 492 -6.37 86.43 80.40
CA GLY A 492 -5.98 87.59 81.22
C GLY A 492 -6.86 87.77 82.46
N ASN A 493 -8.16 87.55 82.34
CA ASN A 493 -9.09 87.61 83.48
C ASN A 493 -8.90 86.45 84.49
N ALA A 494 -8.29 85.32 84.09
CA ALA A 494 -8.01 84.20 84.98
C ALA A 494 -6.77 84.40 85.88
N ILE A 495 -5.92 85.41 85.62
CA ILE A 495 -4.64 85.63 86.30
C ILE A 495 -4.74 86.74 87.38
N SER A 496 -5.92 87.39 87.52
CA SER A 496 -6.09 88.57 88.39
C SER A 496 -6.47 88.24 89.85
N SER A 497 -5.57 87.58 90.59
CA SER A 497 -5.65 87.55 92.07
C SER A 497 -4.27 87.58 92.75
N GLY A 498 -3.88 88.77 93.23
CA GLY A 498 -2.66 89.03 93.99
C GLY A 498 -1.53 89.67 93.16
N GLY A 499 -1.00 90.85 93.45
CA GLY A 499 -1.26 91.77 94.58
C GLY A 499 0.04 92.19 95.28
N GLY A 500 0.82 93.09 94.68
CA GLY A 500 2.07 93.63 95.26
C GLY A 500 2.65 94.78 94.42
N SER A 501 3.05 95.88 95.08
CA SER A 501 3.42 97.17 94.46
C SER A 501 4.95 97.42 94.40
N PRO A 502 5.44 98.42 93.62
CA PRO A 502 6.86 98.68 93.29
C PRO A 502 7.54 99.61 94.35
N PRO A 503 8.86 100.00 94.32
CA PRO A 503 9.56 100.81 93.28
C PRO A 503 11.12 100.53 93.20
N PRO A 504 12.04 101.51 92.95
CA PRO A 504 12.41 102.28 91.73
C PRO A 504 13.88 102.01 91.23
N PRO A 505 14.42 102.66 90.15
CA PRO A 505 15.70 102.29 89.49
C PRO A 505 16.96 103.05 89.99
N PRO A 506 18.19 102.64 89.59
CA PRO A 506 19.01 103.56 88.78
C PRO A 506 20.00 102.95 87.72
N VAL A 507 20.59 103.91 87.00
CA VAL A 507 21.55 104.06 85.87
C VAL A 507 22.94 103.33 85.95
N PRO A 508 23.99 103.55 85.11
CA PRO A 508 24.66 102.47 84.35
C PRO A 508 26.20 102.33 84.60
N SER A 509 26.90 101.74 83.61
CA SER A 509 28.36 101.55 83.37
C SER A 509 28.87 100.13 83.60
N GLU A 510 29.86 99.56 82.90
CA GLU A 510 30.62 99.76 81.63
C GLU A 510 31.80 98.75 81.69
N VAL A 511 32.55 98.53 80.59
CA VAL A 511 33.93 97.97 80.51
C VAL A 511 34.15 96.47 80.18
N GLU A 512 34.62 96.27 78.93
CA GLU A 512 35.61 95.33 78.34
C GLU A 512 35.40 93.80 78.21
N GLY A 513 35.76 93.30 77.00
CA GLY A 513 35.85 91.87 76.66
C GLY A 513 36.06 91.49 75.18
N GLU A 514 36.71 92.32 74.33
CA GLU A 514 37.22 91.91 72.99
C GLU A 514 38.58 91.16 73.12
N PRO A 515 39.15 90.47 72.09
CA PRO A 515 38.89 90.49 70.63
C PRO A 515 38.61 89.06 70.06
N THR A 516 38.63 88.69 68.75
CA THR A 516 39.01 89.29 67.43
C THR A 516 38.24 88.54 66.30
N PRO A 517 38.13 89.05 65.04
CA PRO A 517 37.28 88.44 64.00
C PRO A 517 38.02 87.70 62.87
N GLU A 518 37.35 86.72 62.23
CA GLU A 518 37.37 86.30 60.79
C GLU A 518 36.84 84.85 60.64
N PRO A 519 36.35 84.40 59.46
CA PRO A 519 35.65 85.13 58.39
C PRO A 519 34.31 84.44 57.99
N GLU A 520 33.56 85.02 57.04
CA GLU A 520 32.38 84.39 56.42
C GLU A 520 32.74 83.17 55.55
N PRO A 521 31.92 82.10 55.52
CA PRO A 521 31.99 81.07 54.48
C PRO A 521 31.18 81.48 53.24
N GLU A 522 31.88 81.53 52.09
CA GLU A 522 31.34 81.80 50.75
C GLU A 522 30.28 80.78 50.27
N PRO A 523 29.43 81.13 49.28
CA PRO A 523 28.37 80.25 48.79
C PRO A 523 28.90 78.98 48.10
N ILE A 524 28.29 77.84 48.44
CA ILE A 524 28.52 76.55 47.79
C ILE A 524 27.83 76.55 46.41
N PRO A 525 28.52 76.16 45.31
CA PRO A 525 28.04 76.36 43.94
C PRO A 525 26.96 75.35 43.51
N GLU A 526 26.12 75.78 42.57
CA GLU A 526 25.17 74.93 41.83
C GLU A 526 25.91 73.90 40.94
N PRO A 527 25.35 72.70 40.71
CA PRO A 527 25.90 71.76 39.74
C PRO A 527 25.73 72.27 38.30
N VAL A 528 26.85 72.37 37.60
CA VAL A 528 26.94 72.76 36.17
C VAL A 528 26.29 71.67 35.30
N PRO A 529 25.59 72.03 34.18
CA PRO A 529 25.05 71.04 33.26
C PRO A 529 26.15 70.20 32.59
N GLU A 530 25.99 68.89 32.59
CA GLU A 530 26.80 68.00 31.77
C GLU A 530 26.36 68.12 30.30
N LEU A 531 27.30 68.46 29.42
CA LEU A 531 27.03 68.73 28.01
C LEU A 531 26.75 67.42 27.25
N GLU A 532 25.70 67.43 26.42
CA GLU A 532 25.46 66.37 25.44
C GLU A 532 26.66 66.23 24.49
N PRO A 533 27.14 65.00 24.19
CA PRO A 533 28.18 64.81 23.19
C PRO A 533 27.64 65.11 21.77
N GLU A 534 28.38 65.91 21.01
CA GLU A 534 28.06 66.28 19.63
C GLU A 534 27.93 65.05 18.70
N PRO A 535 27.07 65.10 17.66
CA PRO A 535 26.91 64.01 16.72
C PRO A 535 28.14 63.85 15.79
N VAL A 536 28.82 62.72 15.92
CA VAL A 536 29.89 62.29 14.99
C VAL A 536 29.26 61.88 13.63
N PRO A 537 29.83 62.28 12.48
CA PRO A 537 29.08 62.37 11.22
C PRO A 537 28.91 61.04 10.48
N ALA A 538 27.81 60.94 9.72
CA ALA A 538 27.53 59.86 8.80
C ALA A 538 28.18 60.08 7.41
N PRO A 539 28.80 59.04 6.83
CA PRO A 539 29.08 58.95 5.39
C PRO A 539 28.55 57.63 4.78
N PRO A 540 28.44 57.52 3.44
CA PRO A 540 27.52 58.29 2.60
C PRO A 540 26.56 57.36 1.82
N VAL A 541 25.49 57.94 1.27
CA VAL A 541 24.61 57.26 0.30
C VAL A 541 25.33 57.12 -1.05
N PRO A 542 25.14 55.99 -1.77
CA PRO A 542 25.24 55.98 -3.23
C PRO A 542 23.93 55.59 -3.92
N SER A 543 23.39 56.55 -4.67
CA SER A 543 22.86 56.40 -6.03
C SER A 543 21.51 55.71 -6.29
N GLU A 544 20.65 56.50 -6.95
CA GLU A 544 19.46 56.09 -7.72
C GLU A 544 19.80 55.14 -8.87
N VAL A 545 18.90 54.22 -9.21
CA VAL A 545 18.60 53.81 -10.61
C VAL A 545 17.10 53.56 -10.78
N GLU A 546 16.61 54.03 -11.92
CA GLU A 546 15.26 54.06 -12.52
C GLU A 546 14.41 52.76 -12.48
N GLY A 547 13.08 52.90 -12.68
CA GLY A 547 12.23 51.81 -13.19
C GLY A 547 10.71 51.91 -12.90
N GLU A 548 9.93 52.32 -13.91
CA GLU A 548 8.45 52.14 -14.02
C GLU A 548 8.07 50.63 -14.21
N PRO A 549 6.78 50.18 -14.28
CA PRO A 549 5.52 50.94 -14.35
C PRO A 549 4.33 50.45 -13.47
N THR A 550 3.25 51.24 -13.47
CA THR A 550 1.89 50.83 -13.07
C THR A 550 1.24 49.85 -14.06
N PRO A 551 0.51 48.82 -13.59
CA PRO A 551 -0.48 48.11 -14.38
C PRO A 551 -1.93 48.46 -13.98
N GLU A 552 -2.63 49.05 -14.95
CA GLU A 552 -4.01 48.81 -15.41
C GLU A 552 -5.03 48.01 -14.56
N LEU A 553 -6.28 48.49 -14.57
CA LEU A 553 -7.47 47.83 -14.00
C LEU A 553 -8.11 46.91 -15.03
N GLU A 554 -8.37 45.64 -14.69
CA GLU A 554 -9.22 44.73 -15.46
C GLU A 554 -10.59 44.48 -14.77
N PRO A 555 -11.66 44.17 -15.52
CA PRO A 555 -13.04 44.23 -15.03
C PRO A 555 -13.53 42.92 -14.38
N ALA A 556 -14.59 43.03 -13.57
CA ALA A 556 -15.22 41.92 -12.87
C ALA A 556 -15.97 40.95 -13.82
N PRO A 557 -15.94 39.63 -13.56
CA PRO A 557 -16.68 38.63 -14.36
C PRO A 557 -18.16 38.52 -13.98
N GLU A 558 -18.98 38.15 -14.98
CA GLU A 558 -20.43 37.91 -14.87
C GLU A 558 -20.78 36.57 -14.16
N PRO A 559 -21.99 36.42 -13.60
CA PRO A 559 -22.38 35.22 -12.85
C PRO A 559 -22.75 34.02 -13.73
N VAL A 560 -22.30 32.84 -13.32
CA VAL A 560 -22.59 31.53 -13.97
C VAL A 560 -23.94 30.97 -13.45
N PRO A 561 -24.74 30.23 -14.25
CA PRO A 561 -26.07 29.76 -13.84
C PRO A 561 -26.04 28.63 -12.81
N ALA A 562 -27.12 28.51 -12.03
CA ALA A 562 -27.31 27.44 -11.06
C ALA A 562 -27.61 26.07 -11.70
N PRO A 563 -27.17 24.95 -11.10
CA PRO A 563 -27.44 23.60 -11.61
C PRO A 563 -28.88 23.11 -11.30
N GLU A 564 -29.41 22.25 -12.17
CA GLU A 564 -30.67 21.53 -11.98
C GLU A 564 -30.56 20.40 -10.92
N PRO A 565 -31.68 19.99 -10.29
CA PRO A 565 -31.67 18.94 -9.25
C PRO A 565 -31.59 17.52 -9.84
N GLU A 566 -30.81 16.65 -9.19
CA GLU A 566 -30.74 15.21 -9.48
C GLU A 566 -32.01 14.46 -9.00
N PRO A 567 -32.35 13.30 -9.63
CA PRO A 567 -33.57 12.56 -9.32
C PRO A 567 -33.51 11.72 -8.04
N GLU A 568 -34.66 11.53 -7.39
CA GLU A 568 -34.82 10.74 -6.17
C GLU A 568 -34.50 9.24 -6.35
N PRO A 569 -33.94 8.56 -5.33
CA PRO A 569 -33.58 7.14 -5.41
C PRO A 569 -34.78 6.19 -5.26
N THR A 570 -34.81 5.16 -6.11
CA THR A 570 -35.73 4.02 -6.06
C THR A 570 -35.55 3.19 -4.77
N PRO A 571 -36.61 2.70 -4.11
CA PRO A 571 -36.47 1.93 -2.86
C PRO A 571 -35.90 0.52 -3.06
N GLU A 572 -35.10 0.07 -2.09
CA GLU A 572 -34.61 -1.33 -1.95
C GLU A 572 -35.75 -2.31 -1.56
N PRO A 573 -35.62 -3.60 -1.90
CA PRO A 573 -36.59 -4.63 -1.53
C PRO A 573 -36.47 -5.08 -0.05
N GLU A 574 -37.59 -5.53 0.52
CA GLU A 574 -37.68 -6.04 1.90
C GLU A 574 -36.84 -7.32 2.13
N PRO A 575 -36.31 -7.53 3.36
CA PRO A 575 -35.64 -8.77 3.73
C PRO A 575 -36.63 -9.90 4.08
N GLU A 576 -36.43 -11.09 3.52
CA GLU A 576 -37.11 -12.33 3.95
C GLU A 576 -36.62 -12.79 5.35
N PRO A 577 -37.47 -13.50 6.13
CA PRO A 577 -37.26 -13.68 7.57
C PRO A 577 -36.26 -14.77 7.96
N THR A 578 -35.51 -14.52 9.03
CA THR A 578 -34.66 -15.50 9.71
C THR A 578 -35.48 -16.61 10.41
N PRO A 579 -35.12 -17.90 10.25
CA PRO A 579 -35.58 -18.96 11.15
C PRO A 579 -34.84 -18.92 12.48
N ASP A 580 -35.56 -19.18 13.57
CA ASP A 580 -35.04 -19.10 14.94
C ASP A 580 -34.23 -20.36 15.34
N SER A 581 -33.44 -20.24 16.41
CA SER A 581 -32.45 -21.24 16.84
C SER A 581 -33.04 -22.33 17.75
N THR A 582 -32.83 -23.62 17.43
CA THR A 582 -32.67 -24.70 18.45
C THR A 582 -32.19 -26.03 17.87
N SER A 583 -30.94 -26.43 18.16
CA SER A 583 -30.53 -27.81 18.57
C SER A 583 -28.99 -27.95 18.57
N SER A 584 -28.43 -28.52 19.65
CA SER A 584 -26.99 -28.78 19.76
C SER A 584 -26.57 -29.99 18.91
N PRO A 585 -25.39 -29.99 18.26
CA PRO A 585 -24.83 -31.20 17.66
C PRO A 585 -24.28 -32.13 18.74
N GLN A 586 -24.81 -33.35 18.79
CA GLN A 586 -24.26 -34.47 19.54
C GLN A 586 -23.00 -34.99 18.83
N ALA A 587 -21.94 -35.31 19.57
CA ALA A 587 -20.68 -35.79 18.99
C ALA A 587 -20.82 -37.21 18.39
N GLU A 588 -20.34 -37.39 17.16
CA GLU A 588 -20.10 -38.70 16.55
C GLU A 588 -18.73 -39.27 16.95
N PRO A 589 -18.57 -40.61 16.99
CA PRO A 589 -17.38 -41.27 17.53
C PRO A 589 -16.21 -41.34 16.54
N ALA A 590 -14.98 -41.36 17.06
CA ALA A 590 -13.76 -41.55 16.29
C ALA A 590 -13.67 -42.96 15.65
N PRO A 591 -12.97 -43.11 14.50
CA PRO A 591 -12.82 -44.39 13.81
C PRO A 591 -11.90 -45.37 14.56
N ALA A 592 -12.14 -46.67 14.34
CA ALA A 592 -11.35 -47.75 14.94
C ALA A 592 -9.95 -47.89 14.30
N PRO A 593 -8.93 -48.32 15.07
CA PRO A 593 -7.57 -48.50 14.56
C PRO A 593 -7.41 -49.78 13.72
N GLU A 594 -6.52 -49.72 12.71
CA GLU A 594 -6.15 -50.83 11.84
C GLU A 594 -5.34 -51.93 12.57
N PRO A 595 -5.41 -53.20 12.12
CA PRO A 595 -4.71 -54.32 12.75
C PRO A 595 -3.19 -54.36 12.44
N VAL A 596 -2.40 -54.64 13.47
CA VAL A 596 -0.94 -54.82 13.42
C VAL A 596 -0.58 -56.19 12.81
N PRO A 597 0.43 -56.30 11.92
CA PRO A 597 0.86 -57.59 11.36
C PRO A 597 1.68 -58.44 12.34
N GLU A 598 1.48 -59.76 12.29
CA GLU A 598 2.18 -60.75 13.13
C GLU A 598 3.65 -60.99 12.70
N PRO A 599 4.56 -61.36 13.63
CA PRO A 599 5.97 -61.59 13.34
C PRO A 599 6.26 -62.98 12.75
N LEU A 600 7.15 -63.03 11.76
CA LEU A 600 7.63 -64.27 11.14
C LEU A 600 8.58 -65.05 12.07
N VAL A 601 8.36 -66.37 12.15
CA VAL A 601 9.18 -67.30 12.93
C VAL A 601 10.44 -67.70 12.15
N VAL A 602 11.61 -67.62 12.81
CA VAL A 602 12.90 -68.09 12.28
C VAL A 602 13.23 -69.46 12.87
N SER A 603 13.60 -70.43 12.03
CA SER A 603 14.02 -71.79 12.43
C SER A 603 15.54 -71.98 12.37
N GLU A 604 16.11 -72.67 13.36
CA GLU A 604 17.55 -72.97 13.49
C GLU A 604 18.13 -73.92 12.42
N PRO A 605 19.47 -73.93 12.21
CA PRO A 605 20.15 -74.77 11.21
C PRO A 605 20.56 -76.17 11.73
N ALA A 606 20.75 -77.11 10.80
CA ALA A 606 21.22 -78.48 11.07
C ALA A 606 22.76 -78.64 10.92
N PRO A 607 23.41 -79.61 11.60
CA PRO A 607 24.87 -79.77 11.61
C PRO A 607 25.44 -80.72 10.52
N GLU A 608 26.72 -80.53 10.18
CA GLU A 608 27.48 -81.35 9.21
C GLU A 608 27.93 -82.74 9.76
N PRO A 609 28.14 -83.74 8.88
CA PRO A 609 28.61 -85.08 9.25
C PRO A 609 30.12 -85.29 9.01
N THR A 610 30.70 -86.26 9.72
CA THR A 610 32.00 -86.89 9.38
C THR A 610 31.92 -88.42 9.53
N PRO A 611 32.77 -89.20 8.83
CA PRO A 611 32.49 -90.60 8.52
C PRO A 611 33.02 -91.61 9.56
N THR A 612 32.53 -92.85 9.44
CA THR A 612 33.06 -94.06 10.06
C THR A 612 33.65 -95.00 8.97
N PRO A 613 34.48 -96.00 9.32
CA PRO A 613 35.53 -96.53 8.43
C PRO A 613 35.05 -97.31 7.20
#